data_AF-A0A7V9VM42-F1
#
_entry.id   AF-A0A7V9VM42-F1
#
_cell.length_a   1.000
_cell.length_b   1.000
_cell.length_c   1.000
_cell.angle_alpha   90.00
_cell.angle_beta   90.00
_cell.angle_gamma   90.00
#
_symmetry.space_group_name_H-M   'P 1'
#
loop_
_entity.id
_entity.type
_entity.pdbx_description
1 polymer ?
#
loop_
_entity_poly.entity_id
_entity_poly.type
_entity_poly.pdbx_seq_one_letter_code
_entity_poly.pdbx_strand_id
1 'polypeptide(L)'
;MAAPRKSEDRSAETRAAVAKAASLAEAREAATAPTQLARGPADPFSGGLRKAVLPLLVLHLMNEGPTYGNQMMERISRSTTGVLSVNPNTMYPLLRQLEARGLIAGEWEHPERRSRRYYSLTKAGVEEYERLRVEVRPFLEQVASSLQQIVEEVYR
;
A
#
# COMPACT_ATOMS: atom_id res chain seq x y z
N MET A 1 15.88 33.81 -46.20
CA MET A 1 16.48 32.73 -45.39
C MET A 1 15.68 32.63 -44.10
N ALA A 2 14.73 31.70 -44.01
CA ALA A 2 13.75 31.64 -42.92
C ALA A 2 13.82 30.28 -42.21
N ALA A 3 14.05 30.29 -40.89
CA ALA A 3 13.19 29.67 -39.88
C ALA A 3 13.87 29.67 -38.49
N PRO A 4 13.24 30.28 -37.46
CA PRO A 4 13.44 29.93 -36.06
C PRO A 4 12.33 28.96 -35.62
N ARG A 5 12.65 27.73 -35.16
CA ARG A 5 11.67 26.81 -34.53
C ARG A 5 12.34 25.83 -33.54
N LYS A 6 12.67 26.28 -32.33
CA LYS A 6 13.12 25.39 -31.23
C LYS A 6 12.51 25.70 -29.85
N SER A 7 11.71 26.75 -29.70
CA SER A 7 11.15 27.18 -28.41
C SER A 7 9.76 26.61 -28.09
N GLU A 8 8.94 26.30 -29.11
CA GLU A 8 7.57 25.79 -28.90
C GLU A 8 7.53 24.32 -28.47
N ASP A 9 8.49 23.51 -28.92
CA ASP A 9 8.50 22.04 -28.73
C ASP A 9 8.74 21.61 -27.27
N ARG A 10 9.66 22.29 -26.57
CA ARG A 10 9.95 22.04 -25.15
C ARG A 10 8.77 22.35 -24.22
N SER A 11 7.91 23.28 -24.63
CA SER A 11 6.72 23.68 -23.86
C SER A 11 5.58 22.67 -23.97
N ALA A 12 5.56 21.88 -25.04
CA ALA A 12 4.61 20.78 -25.24
C ALA A 12 5.08 19.51 -24.49
N GLU A 13 6.38 19.17 -24.57
CA GLU A 13 6.96 18.06 -23.80
C GLU A 13 6.83 18.26 -22.29
N THR A 14 7.06 19.47 -21.79
CA THR A 14 6.94 19.78 -20.36
C THR A 14 5.48 19.62 -19.89
N ARG A 15 4.50 20.08 -20.69
CA ARG A 15 3.07 19.90 -20.37
C ARG A 15 2.65 18.44 -20.40
N ALA A 16 3.15 17.65 -21.35
CA ALA A 16 2.88 16.21 -21.42
C ALA A 16 3.49 15.44 -20.23
N ALA A 17 4.70 15.82 -19.79
CA ALA A 17 5.34 15.22 -18.62
C ALA A 17 4.59 15.54 -17.32
N VAL A 18 4.13 16.79 -17.16
CA VAL A 18 3.32 17.21 -15.99
C VAL A 18 1.96 16.51 -15.98
N ALA A 19 1.28 16.39 -17.13
CA ALA A 19 0.02 15.66 -17.23
C ALA A 19 0.17 14.15 -16.90
N LYS A 20 1.27 13.52 -17.35
CA LYS A 20 1.59 12.13 -17.00
C LYS A 20 1.92 11.97 -15.52
N ALA A 21 2.61 12.93 -14.91
CA ALA A 21 2.90 12.93 -13.47
C ALA A 21 1.62 13.13 -12.63
N ALA A 22 0.70 13.98 -13.08
CA ALA A 22 -0.61 14.18 -12.47
C ALA A 22 -1.44 12.88 -12.53
N SER A 23 -1.51 12.18 -13.66
CA SER A 23 -2.26 10.92 -13.74
C SER A 23 -1.65 9.79 -12.92
N LEU A 24 -0.32 9.77 -12.75
CA LEU A 24 0.37 8.86 -11.83
C LEU A 24 0.09 9.19 -10.37
N ALA A 25 -0.02 10.47 -10.02
CA ALA A 25 -0.40 10.91 -8.69
C ALA A 25 -1.87 10.57 -8.39
N GLU A 26 -2.78 10.83 -9.33
CA GLU A 26 -4.20 10.48 -9.25
C GLU A 26 -4.41 8.95 -9.20
N ALA A 27 -3.65 8.16 -9.96
CA ALA A 27 -3.71 6.69 -9.90
C ALA A 27 -3.14 6.14 -8.56
N ARG A 28 -2.13 6.81 -7.99
CA ARG A 28 -1.66 6.54 -6.63
C ARG A 28 -2.70 6.93 -5.58
N GLU A 29 -3.40 8.05 -5.79
CA GLU A 29 -4.47 8.54 -4.91
C GLU A 29 -5.70 7.61 -4.94
N ALA A 30 -6.13 7.17 -6.12
CA ALA A 30 -7.18 6.17 -6.28
C ALA A 30 -6.80 4.78 -5.71
N ALA A 31 -5.51 4.46 -5.65
CA ALA A 31 -5.01 3.28 -4.93
C ALA A 31 -4.98 3.45 -3.41
N THR A 32 -5.22 4.66 -2.88
CA THR A 32 -5.08 5.03 -1.47
C THR A 32 -6.38 5.58 -0.84
N ALA A 33 -7.47 5.69 -1.60
CA ALA A 33 -8.82 5.89 -1.07
C ALA A 33 -9.20 4.76 -0.06
N PRO A 34 -10.19 4.97 0.83
CA PRO A 34 -10.70 3.91 1.68
C PRO A 34 -10.94 2.67 0.83
N THR A 35 -10.34 1.54 1.21
CA THR A 35 -10.64 0.24 0.60
C THR A 35 -12.08 -0.08 0.95
N GLN A 36 -13.03 0.55 0.25
CA GLN A 36 -14.33 -0.02 0.03
C GLN A 36 -14.01 -1.17 -0.89
N LEU A 37 -13.85 -2.39 -0.35
CA LEU A 37 -13.75 -3.59 -1.16
C LEU A 37 -14.88 -3.50 -2.17
N ALA A 38 -14.53 -3.24 -3.43
CA ALA A 38 -15.51 -2.87 -4.44
C ALA A 38 -16.59 -3.95 -4.44
N ARG A 39 -17.86 -3.54 -4.36
CA ARG A 39 -18.98 -4.47 -4.54
C ARG A 39 -18.94 -4.94 -5.99
N GLY A 40 -18.30 -6.09 -6.23
CA GLY A 40 -18.04 -6.71 -7.53
C GLY A 40 -16.61 -7.26 -7.58
N PRO A 41 -16.32 -8.39 -8.26
CA PRO A 41 -15.03 -9.07 -8.13
C PRO A 41 -13.95 -8.22 -8.80
N ALA A 42 -13.32 -7.33 -8.03
CA ALA A 42 -12.04 -6.77 -8.41
C ALA A 42 -11.08 -7.96 -8.57
N ASP A 43 -10.51 -8.11 -9.77
CA ASP A 43 -9.62 -9.21 -10.06
C ASP A 43 -8.48 -9.22 -9.02
N PRO A 44 -8.40 -10.25 -8.15
CA PRO A 44 -7.39 -10.30 -7.09
C PRO A 44 -5.97 -10.28 -7.67
N PHE A 45 -5.79 -10.76 -8.90
CA PHE A 45 -4.52 -10.81 -9.61
C PHE A 45 -4.10 -9.46 -10.21
N SER A 46 -5.06 -8.53 -10.42
CA SER A 46 -4.81 -7.17 -10.92
C SER A 46 -4.25 -6.20 -9.86
N GLY A 47 -3.84 -6.71 -8.70
CA GLY A 47 -3.29 -5.91 -7.59
C GLY A 47 -4.30 -5.56 -6.49
N GLY A 48 -5.56 -5.96 -6.63
CA GLY A 48 -6.58 -5.83 -5.59
C GLY A 48 -6.18 -6.54 -4.29
N LEU A 49 -5.53 -7.71 -4.40
CA LEU A 49 -5.06 -8.47 -3.22
C LEU A 49 -4.06 -7.67 -2.38
N ARG A 50 -3.07 -7.03 -3.02
CA ARG A 50 -2.08 -6.21 -2.30
C ARG A 50 -2.73 -5.02 -1.60
N LYS A 51 -3.68 -4.33 -2.26
CA LYS A 51 -4.36 -3.16 -1.70
C LYS A 51 -5.21 -3.51 -0.47
N ALA A 52 -5.83 -4.69 -0.46
CA ALA A 52 -6.62 -5.18 0.67
C ALA A 52 -5.72 -5.66 1.84
N VAL A 53 -4.67 -6.44 1.53
CA VAL A 53 -3.87 -7.14 2.55
C VAL A 53 -2.84 -6.25 3.23
N LEU A 54 -2.17 -5.36 2.48
CA LEU A 54 -1.01 -4.64 3.01
C LEU A 54 -1.38 -3.71 4.19
N PRO A 55 -2.44 -2.87 4.12
CA PRO A 55 -2.85 -2.07 5.26
C PRO A 55 -3.24 -2.92 6.47
N LEU A 56 -3.97 -4.03 6.25
CA LEU A 56 -4.36 -4.97 7.31
C LEU A 56 -3.13 -5.54 8.04
N LEU A 57 -2.12 -5.99 7.31
CA LEU A 57 -0.89 -6.55 7.90
C LEU A 57 -0.09 -5.48 8.66
N VAL A 58 0.04 -4.27 8.10
CA VAL A 58 0.76 -3.18 8.78
C VAL A 58 0.10 -2.82 10.11
N LEU A 59 -1.23 -2.69 10.12
CA LEU A 59 -1.97 -2.41 11.35
C LEU A 59 -1.91 -3.58 12.34
N HIS A 60 -2.00 -4.83 11.85
CA HIS A 60 -1.84 -6.03 12.68
C HIS A 60 -0.50 -6.05 13.41
N LEU A 61 0.60 -5.77 12.71
CA LEU A 61 1.94 -5.76 13.32
C LEU A 61 2.08 -4.65 14.38
N MET A 62 1.45 -3.50 14.19
CA MET A 62 1.41 -2.43 15.19
C MET A 62 0.49 -2.75 16.38
N ASN A 63 -0.51 -3.60 16.17
CA ASN A 63 -1.40 -4.08 17.24
C ASN A 63 -0.66 -5.01 18.23
N GLU A 64 0.38 -5.70 17.77
CA GLU A 64 1.25 -6.52 18.64
C GLU A 64 2.24 -5.68 19.45
N GLY A 65 2.49 -4.43 19.03
CA GLY A 65 3.35 -3.47 19.72
C GLY A 65 4.02 -2.46 18.78
N PRO A 66 4.70 -1.44 19.32
CA PRO A 66 5.40 -0.45 18.52
C PRO A 66 6.46 -1.07 17.60
N THR A 67 6.48 -0.66 16.33
CA THR A 67 7.39 -1.22 15.31
C THR A 67 7.84 -0.15 14.30
N TYR A 68 8.78 -0.46 13.40
CA TYR A 68 9.31 0.46 12.40
C TYR A 68 9.34 -0.15 11.00
N GLY A 69 9.42 0.72 9.98
CA GLY A 69 9.26 0.37 8.57
C GLY A 69 10.02 -0.89 8.14
N ASN A 70 11.33 -0.95 8.41
CA ASN A 70 12.16 -2.08 8.01
C ASN A 70 11.75 -3.39 8.69
N GLN A 71 11.47 -3.36 10.00
CA GLN A 71 11.00 -4.54 10.72
C GLN A 71 9.67 -5.05 10.17
N MET A 72 8.73 -4.16 9.86
CA MET A 72 7.46 -4.53 9.25
C MET A 72 7.65 -5.20 7.88
N MET A 73 8.50 -4.64 7.01
CA MET A 73 8.79 -5.23 5.70
C MET A 73 9.36 -6.66 5.83
N GLU A 74 10.30 -6.88 6.74
CA GLU A 74 10.87 -8.20 7.00
C GLU A 74 9.85 -9.19 7.56
N ARG A 75 8.99 -8.75 8.49
CA ARG A 75 7.96 -9.61 9.08
C ARG A 75 6.89 -10.00 8.06
N ILE A 76 6.43 -9.06 7.24
CA ILE A 76 5.46 -9.33 6.16
C ILE A 76 6.03 -10.35 5.18
N SER A 77 7.26 -10.15 4.70
CA SER A 77 7.92 -11.08 3.79
C SER A 77 8.03 -12.48 4.39
N ARG A 78 8.50 -12.59 5.65
CA ARG A 78 8.61 -13.88 6.35
C ARG A 78 7.27 -14.58 6.55
N SER A 79 6.25 -13.86 7.02
CA SER A 79 4.93 -14.43 7.33
C SER A 79 4.17 -14.90 6.08
N THR A 80 4.54 -14.42 4.90
CA THR A 80 3.91 -14.78 3.62
C THR A 80 4.80 -15.65 2.74
N THR A 81 5.86 -16.25 3.30
CA THR A 81 6.81 -17.09 2.55
C THR A 81 7.40 -16.37 1.33
N GLY A 82 7.60 -15.05 1.44
CA GLY A 82 8.12 -14.21 0.37
C GLY A 82 7.11 -13.85 -0.74
N VAL A 83 5.89 -14.39 -0.72
CA VAL A 83 4.85 -14.08 -1.72
C VAL A 83 4.51 -12.59 -1.72
N LEU A 84 4.44 -11.98 -0.53
CA LEU A 84 4.25 -10.54 -0.38
C LEU A 84 5.56 -9.85 0.02
N SER A 85 6.27 -9.33 -0.97
CA SER A 85 7.45 -8.48 -0.74
C SER A 85 7.09 -6.99 -0.75
N VAL A 86 7.48 -6.28 0.31
CA VAL A 86 7.22 -4.85 0.48
C VAL A 86 8.55 -4.10 0.50
N ASN A 87 8.68 -3.07 -0.33
CA ASN A 87 9.87 -2.24 -0.41
C ASN A 87 9.63 -0.86 0.23
N PRO A 88 10.70 -0.07 0.48
CA PRO A 88 10.58 1.29 1.04
C PRO A 88 9.63 2.21 0.26
N ASN A 89 9.64 2.13 -1.07
CA ASN A 89 8.79 2.93 -1.95
C ASN A 89 7.29 2.59 -1.86
N THR A 90 6.94 1.50 -1.18
CA THR A 90 5.57 1.10 -0.87
C THR A 90 5.25 1.36 0.60
N MET A 91 6.14 0.93 1.50
CA MET A 91 5.93 0.99 2.94
C MET A 91 5.80 2.44 3.44
N TYR A 92 6.76 3.31 3.10
CA TYR A 92 6.78 4.65 3.66
C TYR A 92 5.66 5.57 3.16
N PRO A 93 5.23 5.51 1.88
CA PRO A 93 3.99 6.18 1.47
C PRO A 93 2.75 5.71 2.25
N LEU A 94 2.61 4.39 2.46
CA LEU A 94 1.49 3.85 3.25
C LEU A 94 1.53 4.34 4.70
N LEU A 95 2.69 4.30 5.36
CA LEU A 95 2.84 4.79 6.73
C LEU A 95 2.48 6.28 6.84
N ARG A 96 2.95 7.11 5.91
CA ARG A 96 2.59 8.54 5.87
C ARG A 96 1.08 8.74 5.70
N GLN A 97 0.43 7.92 4.88
CA GLN A 97 -1.01 8.00 4.68
C GLN A 97 -1.80 7.57 5.94
N LEU A 98 -1.41 6.46 6.58
CA LEU A 98 -2.04 6.00 7.82
C LEU A 98 -1.87 7.04 8.93
N GLU A 99 -0.70 7.68 9.01
CA GLU A 99 -0.41 8.75 9.97
C GLU A 99 -1.24 10.01 9.66
N ALA A 100 -1.33 10.42 8.39
CA ALA A 100 -2.19 11.53 7.96
C ALA A 100 -3.68 11.30 8.25
N ARG A 101 -4.13 10.04 8.22
CA ARG A 101 -5.49 9.63 8.61
C ARG A 101 -5.68 9.54 10.14
N GLY A 102 -4.65 9.78 10.94
CA GLY A 102 -4.68 9.67 12.39
C GLY A 102 -4.82 8.23 12.90
N LEU A 103 -4.57 7.22 12.07
CA LEU A 103 -4.67 5.80 12.44
C LEU A 103 -3.43 5.32 13.18
N ILE A 104 -2.28 5.93 12.91
CA ILE A 104 -1.02 5.60 13.56
C ILE A 104 -0.34 6.87 14.03
N ALA A 105 0.52 6.75 15.03
CA ALA A 105 1.38 7.82 15.52
C ALA A 105 2.84 7.39 15.41
N GLY A 106 3.68 8.26 14.84
CA GLY A 106 5.12 8.03 14.70
C GLY A 106 5.97 8.80 15.72
N GLU A 107 6.87 8.10 16.40
CA GLU A 107 7.82 8.65 17.36
C GLU A 107 9.26 8.31 16.95
N TRP A 108 10.19 9.26 17.09
CA TRP A 108 11.60 9.01 16.83
C TRP A 108 12.24 8.38 18.07
N GLU A 109 12.94 7.26 17.89
CA GLU A 109 13.70 6.58 18.95
C GLU A 109 14.67 7.53 19.67
N HIS A 110 15.35 8.37 18.89
CA HIS A 110 16.19 9.45 19.37
C HIS A 110 15.73 10.76 18.72
N PRO A 111 15.10 11.69 19.46
CA PRO A 111 14.58 12.93 18.90
C PRO A 111 15.62 13.78 18.15
N GLU A 112 16.88 13.74 18.62
CA GLU A 112 17.99 14.51 18.04
C GLU A 112 18.62 13.82 16.83
N ARG A 113 18.87 12.51 16.92
CA ARG A 113 19.58 11.76 15.87
C ARG A 113 18.65 11.21 14.78
N ARG A 114 17.35 11.13 15.05
CA ARG A 114 16.29 10.62 14.14
C ARG A 114 16.71 9.34 13.40
N SER A 115 17.30 8.41 14.14
CA SER A 115 17.83 7.14 13.60
C SER A 115 16.72 6.21 13.10
N ARG A 116 15.64 6.12 13.86
CA ARG A 116 14.54 5.18 13.64
C ARG A 116 13.23 5.80 14.09
N ARG A 117 12.20 5.66 13.26
CA ARG A 117 10.83 6.08 13.58
C ARG A 117 9.99 4.85 13.90
N TYR A 118 9.56 4.76 15.15
CA TYR A 118 8.61 3.76 15.62
C TYR A 118 7.19 4.26 15.40
N TYR A 119 6.28 3.35 15.10
CA TYR A 119 4.89 3.62 14.87
C TYR A 119 4.04 2.73 15.78
N SER A 120 2.98 3.31 16.31
CA SER A 120 1.99 2.64 17.16
C SER A 120 0.58 2.95 16.66
N LEU A 121 -0.37 2.05 16.91
CA LEU A 121 -1.78 2.33 16.63
C LEU A 121 -2.30 3.44 17.54
N THR A 122 -3.11 4.34 16.97
CA THR A 122 -4.00 5.19 17.76
C THR A 122 -5.28 4.43 18.10
N LYS A 123 -6.17 5.03 18.91
CA LYS A 123 -7.51 4.47 19.14
C LYS A 123 -8.28 4.26 17.82
N ALA A 124 -8.24 5.24 16.92
CA ALA A 124 -8.85 5.13 15.59
C ALA A 124 -8.18 4.04 14.73
N GLY A 125 -6.87 3.84 14.88
CA GLY A 125 -6.13 2.76 14.23
C GLY A 125 -6.58 1.38 14.67
N VAL A 126 -6.84 1.19 15.97
CA VAL A 126 -7.39 -0.07 16.50
C VAL A 126 -8.78 -0.34 15.93
N GLU A 127 -9.67 0.67 15.92
CA GLU A 127 -11.01 0.53 15.35
C GLU A 127 -10.97 0.18 13.85
N GLU A 128 -10.09 0.82 13.08
CA GLU A 128 -9.90 0.51 11.66
C GLU A 128 -9.30 -0.89 11.44
N TYR A 129 -8.35 -1.31 12.29
CA TYR A 129 -7.79 -2.67 12.24
C TYR A 129 -8.86 -3.73 12.43
N GLU A 130 -9.71 -3.58 13.46
CA GLU A 130 -10.83 -4.48 13.74
C GLU A 130 -11.80 -4.54 12.55
N ARG A 131 -12.14 -3.39 11.98
CA ARG A 131 -13.01 -3.29 10.80
C ARG A 131 -12.42 -4.05 9.61
N LEU A 132 -11.16 -3.77 9.26
CA LEU A 132 -10.48 -4.43 8.14
C LEU A 132 -10.31 -5.93 8.36
N ARG A 133 -10.06 -6.38 9.60
CA ARG A 133 -9.90 -7.81 9.91
C ARG A 133 -11.16 -8.59 9.59
N VAL A 134 -12.34 -8.02 9.87
CA VAL A 134 -13.63 -8.62 9.54
C VAL A 134 -13.92 -8.51 8.04
N GLU A 135 -13.71 -7.33 7.45
CA GLU A 135 -14.07 -7.05 6.05
C GLU A 135 -13.23 -7.83 5.03
N VAL A 136 -11.92 -7.97 5.28
CA VAL A 136 -10.97 -8.56 4.32
C VAL A 136 -10.99 -10.09 4.36
N ARG A 137 -11.40 -10.70 5.49
CA ARG A 137 -11.35 -12.16 5.67
C ARG A 137 -12.09 -12.95 4.57
N PRO A 138 -13.38 -12.67 4.25
CA PRO A 138 -14.10 -13.46 3.24
C PRO A 138 -13.44 -13.41 1.87
N PHE A 139 -12.88 -12.24 1.50
CA PHE A 139 -12.14 -12.08 0.26
C PHE A 139 -10.88 -12.95 0.21
N LEU A 140 -10.11 -13.01 1.30
CA LEU A 140 -8.93 -13.88 1.36
C LEU A 140 -9.27 -15.37 1.31
N GLU A 141 -10.34 -15.77 1.98
CA GLU A 141 -10.83 -17.15 1.95
C GLU A 141 -11.26 -17.54 0.53
N GLN A 142 -11.95 -16.64 -0.18
CA GLN A 142 -12.33 -16.85 -1.58
C GLN A 142 -11.10 -16.98 -2.50
N VAL A 143 -10.13 -16.07 -2.39
CA VAL A 143 -8.90 -16.12 -3.20
C VAL A 143 -8.10 -17.40 -2.91
N ALA A 144 -7.97 -17.79 -1.64
CA ALA A 144 -7.29 -19.02 -1.25
C ALA A 144 -7.96 -20.26 -1.87
N SER A 145 -9.30 -20.32 -1.83
CA SER A 145 -10.06 -21.41 -2.46
C SER A 145 -9.85 -21.45 -3.97
N SER A 146 -9.88 -20.31 -4.66
CA SER A 146 -9.62 -20.25 -6.11
C SER A 146 -8.20 -20.70 -6.47
N LEU A 147 -7.19 -20.31 -5.69
CA LEU A 147 -5.81 -20.77 -5.91
C LEU A 147 -5.68 -22.29 -5.74
N GLN A 148 -6.34 -22.88 -4.74
CA GLN A 148 -6.37 -24.32 -4.55
C GLN A 148 -7.03 -25.03 -5.73
N GLN A 149 -8.16 -24.53 -6.22
CA GLN A 149 -8.84 -25.09 -7.39
C GLN A 149 -7.96 -25.05 -8.64
N ILE A 150 -7.20 -23.97 -8.87
CA ILE A 150 -6.27 -23.89 -10.00
C ILE A 150 -5.16 -24.94 -9.88
N VAL A 151 -4.61 -25.14 -8.68
CA VAL A 151 -3.60 -26.18 -8.46
C VAL A 151 -4.17 -27.57 -8.75
N GLU A 152 -5.38 -27.84 -8.27
CA GLU A 152 -6.05 -29.11 -8.53
C GLU A 152 -6.36 -29.34 -10.02
N GLU A 153 -6.79 -28.30 -10.75
CA GLU A 153 -7.11 -28.40 -12.18
C GLU A 153 -5.85 -28.63 -13.04
N VAL A 154 -4.74 -27.98 -12.72
CA VAL A 154 -3.51 -28.02 -13.52
C VAL A 154 -2.62 -29.23 -13.20
N TYR A 155 -2.64 -29.69 -11.94
CA TYR A 155 -1.70 -30.70 -11.44
C TYR A 155 -2.36 -31.99 -10.93
N ARG A 156 -3.65 -32.22 -11.20
CA ARG A 156 -4.26 -33.55 -11.10
C ARG A 156 -4.04 -34.38 -12.34
#